data_AF-A0A127PBU0-F1
#
_entry.id   AF-A0A127PBU0-F1
#
_cell.length_a   1.000
_cell.length_b   1.000
_cell.length_c   1.000
_cell.angle_alpha   90.00
_cell.angle_beta   90.00
_cell.angle_gamma   90.00
#
_symmetry.space_group_name_H-M   'P 1'
#
loop_
_entity.id
_entity.type
_entity.pdbx_description
1 polymer ?
#
loop_
_entity_poly.entity_id
_entity_poly.type
_entity_poly.pdbx_seq_one_letter_code
_entity_poly.pdbx_strand_id
1 'polypeptide(L)'
;MDLTRIVGSIVLTCAILYAIPATAVLGAILVTGFLGAAICAHVRIGELGSPPEIISLLLGALTWGGLYARDLRIRAILPLIR
;
A
#
# COMPACT_ATOMS: atom_id res chain seq x y z
N MET A 1 13.03 -10.14 17.81
CA MET A 1 11.77 -9.51 18.27
C MET A 1 11.72 -8.02 17.97
N ASP A 2 12.86 -7.37 17.80
CA ASP A 2 12.96 -5.92 17.55
C ASP A 2 12.46 -5.53 16.16
N LEU A 3 12.76 -6.33 15.12
CA LEU A 3 12.30 -6.06 13.76
C LEU A 3 10.77 -6.03 13.65
N THR A 4 10.08 -6.92 14.37
CA THR A 4 8.61 -6.97 14.40
C THR A 4 8.02 -5.69 14.98
N ARG A 5 8.66 -5.09 16.01
CA ARG A 5 8.21 -3.82 16.58
C ARG A 5 8.38 -2.66 15.59
N ILE A 6 9.51 -2.63 14.88
CA ILE A 6 9.81 -1.59 13.89
C ILE A 6 8.87 -1.70 12.69
N VAL A 7 8.72 -2.89 12.12
CA VAL A 7 7.83 -3.10 10.97
C VAL A 7 6.37 -2.86 11.37
N GLY A 8 5.97 -3.33 12.56
CA GLY A 8 4.63 -3.11 13.09
C GLY A 8 4.30 -1.64 13.26
N SER A 9 5.22 -0.83 13.78
CA SER A 9 5.00 0.62 13.92
C SER A 9 4.90 1.32 12.57
N ILE A 10 5.74 0.95 11.59
CA ILE A 10 5.69 1.52 10.23
C ILE A 10 4.33 1.22 9.56
N VAL A 11 3.90 -0.04 9.56
CA VAL A 11 2.62 -0.44 8.96
C VAL A 11 1.46 0.24 9.68
N LEU A 12 1.52 0.36 11.01
CA LEU A 12 0.49 1.05 11.79
C LEU A 12 0.40 2.53 11.41
N THR A 13 1.54 3.23 11.27
CA THR A 13 1.55 4.63 10.83
C THR A 13 0.98 4.77 9.43
N CYS A 14 1.36 3.89 8.49
CA CYS A 14 0.81 3.90 7.14
C CYS A 14 -0.71 3.70 7.14
N ALA A 15 -1.21 2.75 7.94
CA ALA A 15 -2.63 2.45 8.08
C ALA A 15 -3.42 3.62 8.69
N ILE A 16 -2.88 4.27 9.72
CA ILE A 16 -3.50 5.45 10.35
C ILE A 16 -3.60 6.59 9.33
N LEU A 17 -2.53 6.87 8.60
CA LEU A 17 -2.52 7.91 7.58
C LEU A 17 -3.48 7.61 6.43
N TYR A 18 -3.65 6.34 6.05
CA TYR A 18 -4.62 5.92 5.04
C TYR A 18 -6.07 6.03 5.54
N ALA A 19 -6.31 5.75 6.82
CA ALA A 19 -7.65 5.81 7.42
C ALA A 19 -8.20 7.23 7.54
N ILE A 20 -7.34 8.23 7.72
CA ILE A 20 -7.73 9.64 7.83
C ILE A 20 -7.96 10.21 6.42
N PRO A 21 -9.17 10.65 6.05
CA PRO A 21 -9.49 11.07 4.68
C PRO A 21 -8.63 12.24 4.20
N ALA A 22 -8.24 13.15 5.09
CA ALA A 22 -7.34 14.28 4.77
C ALA A 22 -5.93 13.85 4.35
N THR A 23 -5.47 12.68 4.79
CA THR A 23 -4.12 12.14 4.50
C THR A 23 -4.16 10.84 3.70
N ALA A 24 -5.33 10.42 3.23
CA ALA A 24 -5.53 9.09 2.66
C ALA A 24 -4.66 8.84 1.42
N VAL A 25 -4.40 9.87 0.61
CA VAL A 25 -3.46 9.80 -0.53
C VAL A 25 -2.04 9.51 -0.06
N LEU A 26 -1.56 10.23 0.95
CA LEU A 26 -0.22 10.01 1.52
C LEU A 26 -0.12 8.62 2.14
N GLY A 27 -1.16 8.19 2.87
CA GLY A 27 -1.27 6.84 3.40
C GLY A 27 -1.20 5.78 2.30
N ALA A 28 -1.94 5.97 1.20
CA ALA A 28 -1.91 5.05 0.05
C ALA A 28 -0.52 4.95 -0.58
N ILE A 29 0.16 6.09 -0.76
CA ILE A 29 1.55 6.13 -1.26
C ILE A 29 2.48 5.34 -0.33
N LEU A 30 2.43 5.60 0.97
CA LEU A 30 3.28 4.94 1.96
C LEU A 30 3.01 3.43 2.04
N VAL A 31 1.74 3.02 2.04
CA VAL A 31 1.35 1.61 2.00
C VAL A 31 1.91 0.94 0.75
N THR A 32 1.74 1.54 -0.43
CA THR A 32 2.28 0.97 -1.66
C THR A 32 3.80 0.95 -1.71
N GLY A 33 4.48 1.95 -1.14
CA GLY A 33 5.94 1.96 -1.01
C GLY A 33 6.45 0.84 -0.10
N PHE A 34 5.78 0.63 1.04
CA PHE A 34 6.11 -0.45 1.97
C PHE A 34 5.89 -1.83 1.34
N LEU A 35 4.74 -2.06 0.70
CA LEU A 35 4.43 -3.32 0.03
C LEU A 35 5.35 -3.58 -1.16
N GLY A 36 5.67 -2.56 -1.95
CA GLY A 36 6.64 -2.64 -3.04
C GLY A 36 8.05 -2.99 -2.56
N ALA A 37 8.49 -2.42 -1.44
CA ALA A 37 9.77 -2.78 -0.83
C ALA A 37 9.79 -4.24 -0.35
N ALA A 38 8.68 -4.73 0.21
CA ALA A 38 8.54 -6.14 0.59
C ALA A 38 8.62 -7.07 -0.62
N ILE A 39 7.92 -6.74 -1.71
CA ILE A 39 7.99 -7.47 -2.99
C ILE A 39 9.43 -7.53 -3.50
N CYS A 40 10.13 -6.39 -3.58
CA CYS A 40 11.53 -6.33 -4.00
C CYS A 40 12.45 -7.20 -3.13
N ALA A 41 12.18 -7.30 -1.82
CA ALA A 41 12.95 -8.16 -0.92
C ALA A 41 12.74 -9.66 -1.25
N HIS A 42 11.52 -10.09 -1.51
CA HIS A 42 11.21 -11.46 -1.93
C HIS A 42 11.80 -11.80 -3.31
N VAL A 43 11.65 -10.89 -4.28
CA VAL A 43 12.25 -11.01 -5.62
C VAL A 43 13.78 -11.16 -5.52
N ARG A 44 14.42 -10.38 -4.65
CA ARG A 44 15.89 -10.44 -4.44
C ARG A 44 16.37 -11.79 -3.89
N ILE A 45 15.52 -12.51 -3.15
CA ILE A 45 15.84 -13.84 -2.59
C ILE A 45 15.51 -14.95 -3.61
N GLY A 46 14.95 -14.60 -4.78
CA GLY A 46 14.62 -15.55 -5.85
C GLY A 46 13.24 -16.19 -5.71
N GLU A 47 12.43 -15.75 -4.74
CA GLU A 47 11.06 -16.23 -4.52
C GLU A 47 10.05 -15.46 -5.37
N LEU A 48 10.14 -15.63 -6.69
CA LEU A 48 9.23 -14.99 -7.64
C LEU A 48 7.84 -15.63 -7.59
N GLY A 49 6.81 -14.82 -7.36
CA GLY A 49 5.42 -15.28 -7.31
C GLY A 49 5.04 -15.96 -6.00
N SER A 50 5.77 -15.68 -4.93
CA SER A 50 5.44 -16.19 -3.60
C SER A 50 4.07 -15.62 -3.13
N PRO A 51 3.30 -16.37 -2.32
CA PRO A 51 2.02 -15.89 -1.79
C PRO A 51 2.09 -14.49 -1.13
N PRO A 52 3.12 -14.14 -0.33
CA PRO A 52 3.27 -12.80 0.24
C PRO A 52 3.39 -11.70 -0.82
N GLU A 53 4.03 -11.98 -1.95
CA GLU A 53 4.22 -11.03 -3.05
C GLU A 53 2.89 -10.70 -3.72
N ILE A 54 2.10 -11.75 -4.03
CA ILE A 54 0.77 -11.63 -4.64
C ILE A 54 -0.19 -10.90 -3.69
N ILE A 55 -0.18 -11.25 -2.41
CA ILE A 55 -1.00 -10.58 -1.39
C ILE A 55 -0.60 -9.11 -1.27
N SER A 56 0.69 -8.80 -1.28
CA SER A 56 1.18 -7.41 -1.22
C SER A 56 0.76 -6.59 -2.44
N LEU A 57 0.84 -7.17 -3.64
CA LEU A 57 0.34 -6.54 -4.86
C LEU A 57 -1.17 -6.27 -4.78
N LEU A 58 -1.95 -7.25 -4.36
CA LEU A 58 -3.40 -7.11 -4.20
C LEU A 58 -3.77 -6.06 -3.16
N LEU A 59 -3.09 -6.03 -2.01
CA LEU A 59 -3.32 -5.03 -0.97
C LEU A 59 -2.97 -3.62 -1.47
N GLY A 60 -1.88 -3.45 -2.21
CA GLY A 60 -1.52 -2.16 -2.81
C GLY A 60 -2.58 -1.68 -3.81
N ALA A 61 -3.05 -2.59 -4.68
CA ALA A 61 -4.11 -2.30 -5.64
C ALA A 61 -5.45 -1.95 -4.97
N LEU A 62 -5.84 -2.70 -3.93
CA LEU A 62 -7.06 -2.45 -3.15
C LEU A 62 -6.99 -1.13 -2.38
N THR A 63 -5.80 -0.73 -1.93
CA THR A 63 -5.59 0.55 -1.23
C THR A 63 -5.92 1.72 -2.16
N TRP A 64 -5.37 1.73 -3.38
CA TRP A 64 -5.69 2.75 -4.38
C TRP A 64 -7.10 2.62 -4.94
N GLY A 65 -7.59 1.41 -5.16
CA GLY A 65 -8.95 1.15 -5.64
C GLY A 65 -10.01 1.62 -4.65
N GLY A 66 -9.81 1.37 -3.36
CA GLY A 66 -10.68 1.86 -2.29
C GLY A 66 -10.67 3.39 -2.20
N LEU A 67 -9.48 4.02 -2.33
CA LEU A 67 -9.37 5.47 -2.35
C LEU A 67 -10.06 6.09 -3.57
N TYR A 68 -9.85 5.51 -4.76
CA TYR A 68 -10.50 5.91 -6.01
C TYR A 68 -12.02 5.76 -5.92
N ALA A 69 -12.51 4.69 -5.28
CA ALA A 69 -13.94 4.49 -5.08
C ALA A 69 -14.55 5.53 -4.12
N ARG A 70 -13.80 5.91 -3.07
CA ARG A 70 -14.28 6.77 -1.97
C ARG A 70 -14.27 8.27 -2.27
N ASP A 71 -13.34 8.76 -3.10
CA ASP A 71 -13.16 10.20 -3.30
C ASP A 71 -13.28 10.62 -4.78
N LEU A 72 -14.33 11.39 -5.08
CA LEU A 72 -14.58 11.99 -6.39
C LEU A 72 -13.46 12.94 -6.84
N ARG A 73 -12.76 13.58 -5.90
CA ARG A 73 -11.62 14.45 -6.20
C ARG A 73 -10.44 13.65 -6.74
N ILE A 74 -10.20 12.47 -6.18
CA ILE A 74 -9.16 11.55 -6.66
C ILE A 74 -9.51 11.02 -8.05
N ARG A 75 -10.79 10.73 -8.32
CA ARG A 75 -11.25 10.37 -9.67
C ARG A 75 -11.02 11.48 -10.70
N ALA A 76 -11.11 12.74 -10.28
CA ALA A 76 -10.83 13.88 -11.16
C ALA A 76 -9.33 14.03 -11.49
N ILE A 77 -8.43 13.64 -10.58
CA ILE A 77 -6.97 13.74 -10.77
C ILE A 77 -6.42 12.54 -11.53
N LEU A 78 -6.94 11.34 -11.26
CA LEU A 78 -6.58 10.09 -11.92
C LEU A 78 -7.78 9.54 -12.70
N PRO A 79 -8.15 10.13 -13.85
CA PRO A 79 -9.23 9.59 -14.66
C PRO A 79 -8.80 8.23 -15.20
N LEU A 80 -9.32 7.15 -14.61
CA LEU A 80 -8.91 5.77 -14.89
C LEU A 80 -9.55 5.24 -16.19
N ILE A 81 -9.64 6.11 -17.21
CA ILE A 81 -10.41 6.03 -18.46
C ILE A 81 -11.78 6.71 -18.34
N ARG A 82 -12.12 7.49 -19.38
CA ARG A 82 -13.31 8.35 -19.53
C ARG A 82 -14.59 7.54 -19.73
#